data_AF-A0A522VTP3-F1
#
_entry.id   AF-A0A522VTP3-F1
#
_cell.length_a   1.000
_cell.length_b   1.000
_cell.length_c   1.000
_cell.angle_alpha   90.00
_cell.angle_beta   90.00
_cell.angle_gamma   90.00
#
_symmetry.space_group_name_H-M   'P 1'
#
loop_
_entity.id
_entity.type
_entity.pdbx_description
1 polymer ?
#
loop_
_entity_poly.entity_id
_entity_poly.type
_entity_poly.pdbx_seq_one_letter_code
_entity_poly.pdbx_strand_id
1 'polypeptide(L)'
;MATITFDTHKFIQTLQAAGFEQKQAEAVAHAFKEGAGEAELATKADLREIRTDIELLRRDLTGTITTMEARVMGEIKLNRWMLGAIIIAEVAPLLAKLFH
;
A
#
# COMPACT_ATOMS: atom_id res chain seq x y z
N MET A 1 6.83 -2.31 21.45
CA MET A 1 6.78 -0.84 21.43
C MET A 1 8.21 -0.32 21.49
N ALA A 2 8.63 0.56 20.57
CA ALA A 2 9.91 1.24 20.74
C ALA A 2 9.68 2.35 21.76
N THR A 3 9.93 2.07 23.03
CA THR A 3 9.82 3.05 24.10
C THR A 3 10.84 4.15 23.82
N ILE A 4 10.37 5.35 23.48
CA ILE A 4 11.24 6.52 23.50
C ILE A 4 11.55 6.75 24.98
N THR A 5 12.76 6.39 25.42
CA THR A 5 13.16 6.56 26.81
C THR A 5 13.36 8.05 27.06
N PHE A 6 12.34 8.73 27.59
CA PHE A 6 12.44 10.11 28.01
C PHE A 6 13.28 10.19 29.30
N ASP A 7 14.53 10.60 29.17
CA ASP A 7 15.42 10.84 30.31
C ASP A 7 15.02 12.14 31.02
N THR A 8 14.11 11.98 32.00
CA THR A 8 13.59 13.08 32.81
C THR A 8 14.71 13.86 33.50
N HIS A 9 15.78 13.18 33.93
CA HIS A 9 16.87 13.80 34.66
C HIS A 9 17.73 14.68 33.75
N LYS A 10 18.09 14.19 32.56
CA LYS A 10 18.80 14.99 31.54
C LYS A 10 17.96 16.19 31.07
N PHE A 11 16.65 16.01 30.97
CA PHE A 11 15.73 17.10 30.60
C PHE A 11 15.67 18.19 31.67
N ILE A 12 15.55 17.82 32.96
CA ILE A 12 15.61 18.77 34.08
C ILE A 12 16.95 19.53 34.09
N GLN A 13 18.09 18.84 33.97
CA GLN A 13 19.41 19.49 33.91
C GLN A 13 19.52 20.50 32.76
N THR A 14 18.93 20.18 31.61
CA THR A 14 18.93 21.08 30.45
C THR A 14 18.14 22.37 30.75
N LEU A 15 16.98 22.25 31.40
CA LEU A 15 16.17 23.40 31.80
C LEU A 15 16.89 24.26 32.86
N GLN A 16 17.55 23.62 33.82
CA GLN A 16 18.34 24.32 34.84
C GLN A 16 19.53 25.07 34.24
N ALA A 17 20.24 24.45 33.29
CA ALA A 17 21.31 25.11 32.55
C ALA A 17 20.82 26.32 31.73
N ALA A 18 19.54 26.32 31.34
CA ALA A 18 18.87 27.43 30.69
C ALA A 18 18.31 28.49 31.67
N GLY A 19 18.54 28.32 32.98
CA GLY A 19 18.16 29.28 34.01
C GLY A 19 16.82 29.01 34.72
N PHE A 20 16.19 27.86 34.48
CA PHE A 20 14.98 27.47 35.22
C PHE A 20 15.33 27.05 36.66
N GLU A 21 14.51 27.46 37.62
CA GLU A 21 14.62 26.95 38.99
C GLU A 21 14.27 25.45 39.03
N GLN A 22 14.85 24.68 39.96
CA GLN A 22 14.61 23.24 40.13
C GLN A 22 13.12 22.88 40.06
N LYS A 23 12.27 23.58 40.83
CA LYS A 23 10.82 23.34 40.84
C LYS A 23 10.16 23.57 39.49
N GLN A 24 10.59 24.58 38.74
CA GLN A 24 10.05 24.88 37.42
C GLN A 24 10.50 23.83 36.41
N ALA A 25 11.79 23.45 36.45
CA ALA A 25 12.34 22.42 35.58
C ALA A 25 11.65 21.06 35.81
N GLU A 26 11.40 20.68 37.07
CA GLU A 26 10.66 19.47 37.42
C GLU A 26 9.21 19.51 36.94
N ALA A 27 8.50 20.63 37.14
CA ALA A 27 7.11 20.78 36.71
C ALA A 27 6.97 20.67 35.19
N VAL A 28 7.87 21.30 34.42
CA VAL A 28 7.87 21.23 32.95
C VAL A 28 8.23 19.82 32.49
N ALA A 29 9.20 19.16 33.11
CA ALA A 29 9.57 17.78 32.79
C ALA A 29 8.42 16.81 33.03
N HIS A 30 7.66 17.00 34.11
CA HIS A 30 6.51 16.18 34.45
C HIS A 30 5.37 16.37 33.44
N ALA A 31 4.99 17.62 33.18
CA ALA A 31 3.92 17.95 32.23
C ALA A 31 4.26 17.46 30.81
N PHE A 32 5.53 17.56 30.40
CA PHE A 32 5.98 17.04 29.10
C PHE A 32 5.92 15.52 29.05
N LYS A 33 6.31 14.83 30.12
CA LYS A 33 6.27 13.36 30.19
C LYS A 33 4.83 12.84 30.18
N GLU A 34 3.91 13.49 30.88
CA GLU A 34 2.48 13.18 30.83
C GLU A 34 1.92 13.42 29.43
N GLY A 35 2.13 14.61 28.84
CA GLY A 35 1.62 14.93 27.51
C GLY A 35 2.23 14.08 26.39
N ALA A 36 3.51 13.69 26.51
CA ALA A 36 4.16 12.77 25.57
C ALA A 36 3.69 11.32 25.74
N GLY A 37 3.24 10.93 26.94
CA GLY A 37 2.63 9.63 27.20
C GLY A 37 1.20 9.50 26.63
N GLU A 38 0.50 10.63 26.49
CA GLU A 38 -0.84 10.72 25.87
C GLU A 38 -0.81 10.77 24.34
N ALA A 39 0.37 10.98 23.73
CA ALA A 39 0.50 10.92 22.28
C ALA A 39 0.37 9.46 21.80
N GLU A 40 -0.79 9.09 21.25
CA GLU A 40 -1.00 7.84 20.51
C GLU A 40 -0.17 7.86 19.22
N LEU A 41 1.13 7.59 19.35
CA LEU A 41 2.04 7.45 18.22
C LEU A 41 1.93 6.05 17.65
N ALA A 42 1.56 5.95 16.37
CA ALA A 42 1.62 4.70 15.62
C ALA A 42 3.02 4.08 15.77
N THR A 43 3.06 2.83 16.21
CA THR A 43 4.32 2.15 16.50
C THR A 43 4.98 1.65 15.21
N LYS A 44 6.28 1.34 15.29
CA LYS A 44 6.97 0.64 14.18
C LYS A 44 6.37 -0.75 13.88
N ALA A 45 5.55 -1.32 14.76
CA ALA A 45 4.84 -2.57 14.49
C ALA A 45 3.66 -2.30 13.57
N ASP A 46 2.85 -1.29 13.89
CA ASP A 46 1.68 -0.85 13.11
C ASP A 46 2.08 -0.46 11.68
N LEU A 47 3.20 0.24 11.51
CA LEU A 47 3.75 0.55 10.19
C LEU A 47 4.21 -0.69 9.42
N ARG A 48 4.68 -1.73 10.12
CA ARG A 48 5.07 -3.00 9.48
C ARG A 48 3.85 -3.80 9.06
N GLU A 49 2.80 -3.82 9.87
CA GLU A 49 1.52 -4.45 9.56
C GLU A 49 0.90 -3.82 8.30
N ILE A 50 0.81 -2.49 8.26
CA ILE A 50 0.31 -1.76 7.07
C ILE A 50 1.15 -2.07 5.82
N ARG A 51 2.49 -2.15 5.96
CA ARG A 51 3.36 -2.53 4.83
C ARG A 51 3.03 -3.94 4.33
N THR A 52 2.84 -4.89 5.23
CA THR A 52 2.48 -6.26 4.88
C THR A 52 1.12 -6.31 4.18
N ASP A 53 0.12 -5.60 4.68
CA ASP A 53 -1.21 -5.55 4.07
C ASP A 53 -1.16 -4.94 2.66
N ILE A 54 -0.39 -3.88 2.47
CA ILE A 54 -0.17 -3.26 1.15
C ILE A 54 0.50 -4.25 0.18
N GLU A 55 1.49 -5.02 0.66
CA GLU A 55 2.15 -6.02 -0.17
C GLU A 55 1.22 -7.17 -0.57
N LEU A 56 0.34 -7.61 0.33
CA LEU A 56 -0.69 -8.61 0.04
C LEU A 56 -1.70 -8.09 -0.98
N LEU A 57 -2.25 -6.90 -0.75
CA LEU A 57 -3.21 -6.28 -1.66
C LEU A 57 -2.62 -6.08 -3.06
N ARG A 58 -1.36 -5.68 -3.15
CA ARG A 58 -0.65 -5.52 -4.43
C ARG A 58 -0.52 -6.85 -5.17
N ARG A 59 -0.21 -7.94 -4.46
CA ARG A 59 -0.11 -9.28 -5.06
C ARG A 59 -1.47 -9.75 -5.56
N ASP A 60 -2.52 -9.59 -4.76
CA ASP A 60 -3.88 -10.00 -5.14
C ASP A 60 -4.38 -9.23 -6.36
N LEU A 61 -4.13 -7.91 -6.41
CA LEU A 61 -4.48 -7.09 -7.57
C LEU A 61 -3.73 -7.54 -8.83
N THR A 62 -2.42 -7.79 -8.71
CA THR A 62 -1.60 -8.25 -9.84
C THR A 62 -2.03 -9.65 -10.31
N GLY A 63 -2.34 -10.56 -9.38
CA GLY A 63 -2.88 -11.88 -9.70
C GLY A 63 -4.22 -11.77 -10.43
N THR A 64 -5.13 -10.95 -9.93
CA THR A 64 -6.43 -10.74 -10.56
C THR A 64 -6.29 -10.19 -11.98
N ILE A 65 -5.45 -9.16 -12.18
CA ILE A 65 -5.19 -8.57 -13.50
C ILE A 65 -4.64 -9.63 -14.47
N THR A 66 -3.60 -10.36 -14.06
CA THR A 66 -3.00 -11.38 -14.94
C THR A 66 -3.97 -12.50 -15.31
N THR A 67 -4.84 -12.94 -14.39
CA THR A 67 -5.89 -13.91 -14.72
C THR A 67 -6.95 -13.35 -15.67
N MET A 68 -7.34 -12.09 -15.50
CA MET A 68 -8.28 -11.41 -16.40
C MET A 68 -7.69 -11.24 -17.80
N GLU A 69 -6.43 -10.80 -17.90
CA GLU A 69 -5.72 -10.68 -19.18
C GLU A 69 -5.66 -12.02 -19.92
N ALA A 70 -5.33 -13.11 -19.22
CA ALA A 70 -5.29 -14.45 -19.81
C ALA A 70 -6.67 -14.87 -20.35
N ARG A 71 -7.75 -14.64 -19.59
CA ARG A 71 -9.12 -14.95 -20.01
C ARG A 71 -9.52 -14.14 -21.24
N VAL A 72 -9.32 -12.83 -21.21
CA VAL A 72 -9.66 -11.93 -22.32
C VAL A 72 -8.87 -12.28 -23.58
N MET A 73 -7.56 -12.51 -23.47
CA MET A 73 -6.75 -12.95 -24.61
C MET A 73 -7.22 -14.29 -25.18
N GLY A 74 -7.61 -15.23 -24.32
CA GLY A 74 -8.18 -16.52 -24.74
C GLY A 74 -9.48 -16.35 -25.53
N GLU A 75 -10.42 -15.59 -24.98
CA GLU A 75 -11.72 -15.28 -25.62
C GLU A 75 -11.52 -14.53 -26.94
N ILE A 76 -10.66 -13.51 -26.99
CA ILE A 76 -10.34 -12.76 -28.22
C ILE A 76 -9.70 -13.68 -29.26
N LYS A 77 -8.74 -14.53 -28.87
CA LYS A 77 -8.08 -15.46 -29.79
C LYS A 77 -9.08 -16.44 -30.38
N LEU A 78 -9.98 -16.99 -29.56
CA LEU A 78 -11.03 -17.89 -30.00
C LEU A 78 -11.99 -17.18 -30.97
N ASN A 79 -12.49 -16.01 -30.59
CA ASN A 79 -13.38 -15.20 -31.44
C ASN A 79 -12.72 -14.88 -32.79
N ARG A 80 -11.44 -14.52 -32.79
CA ARG A 80 -10.68 -14.25 -34.02
C ARG A 80 -10.65 -15.47 -34.96
N TRP A 81 -10.44 -16.66 -34.43
CA TRP A 81 -10.45 -17.89 -35.22
C TRP A 81 -11.86 -18.28 -35.70
N MET A 82 -12.88 -18.14 -34.86
CA MET A 82 -14.27 -18.41 -35.25
C MET A 82 -14.72 -17.48 -36.38
N LEU A 83 -14.44 -16.17 -36.27
CA LEU A 83 -14.75 -15.20 -37.33
C LEU A 83 -14.03 -15.55 -38.63
N GLY A 84 -12.75 -15.94 -38.57
CA GLY A 84 -12.01 -16.40 -39.74
C GLY A 84 -12.66 -17.62 -40.41
N ALA A 85 -13.10 -18.60 -39.62
CA ALA A 85 -13.78 -19.79 -40.13
C ALA A 85 -15.13 -19.45 -40.78
N ILE A 86 -15.93 -18.55 -40.18
CA ILE A 86 -17.21 -18.10 -40.73
C ILE A 86 -16.99 -17.37 -42.07
N ILE A 87 -16.01 -16.48 -42.15
CA ILE A 87 -15.69 -15.76 -43.39
C ILE A 87 -15.30 -16.75 -44.51
N ILE A 88 -14.48 -17.76 -44.19
CA ILE A 88 -14.10 -18.79 -45.16
C ILE A 88 -15.32 -19.61 -45.60
N ALA A 89 -16.20 -19.98 -44.68
CA ALA A 89 -17.37 -20.80 -44.98
C ALA A 89 -18.43 -20.05 -45.82
N GLU A 90 -18.69 -18.77 -45.52
CA GLU A 90 -19.80 -18.03 -46.10
C GLU A 90 -19.38 -17.08 -47.22
N VAL A 91 -18.28 -16.34 -47.03
CA VAL A 91 -17.89 -15.24 -47.94
C VAL A 91 -17.00 -15.73 -49.07
N ALA A 92 -16.06 -16.65 -48.82
CA ALA A 92 -15.13 -17.14 -49.84
C ALA A 92 -15.83 -17.83 -51.04
N PRO A 93 -16.88 -18.65 -50.87
CA PRO A 93 -17.58 -19.26 -51.99
C PRO A 93 -18.35 -18.25 -52.85
N LEU A 94 -18.90 -17.20 -52.24
CA LEU A 94 -19.58 -16.11 -52.95
C LEU A 94 -18.60 -15.31 -53.81
N LEU A 95 -17.41 -15.02 -53.27
CA LEU A 95 -16.35 -14.36 -54.03
C LEU A 95 -15.86 -15.23 -55.18
N ALA A 96 -15.64 -16.53 -54.96
CA ALA A 96 -15.21 -17.45 -56.02
C ALA A 96 -16.21 -17.52 -57.20
N LYS A 97 -17.52 -17.46 -56.92
CA LYS A 97 -18.57 -17.41 -57.96
C LYS A 97 -18.62 -16.08 -58.73
N LEU A 98 -18.09 -15.01 -58.17
CA LEU A 98 -18.08 -13.67 -58.78
C LEU A 98 -16.93 -13.48 -59.78
N PHE A 99 -15.87 -14.28 -59.68
CA PHE A 99 -14.66 -14.19 -60.52
C PHE A 99 -14.49 -15.35 -61.50
N HIS A 100 -15.48 -16.24 -61.62
CA HIS A 100 -15.46 -17.39 -62.51
C HIS A 100 -16.57 -17.35 -63.56
#